data_AF-A0A945NIB5-F1
#
_entry.id   AF-A0A945NIB5-F1
#
_cell.length_a   1.000
_cell.length_b   1.000
_cell.length_c   1.000
_cell.angle_alpha   90.00
_cell.angle_beta   90.00
_cell.angle_gamma   90.00
#
_symmetry.space_group_name_H-M   'P 1'
#
loop_
_entity.id
_entity.type
_entity.pdbx_description
1 polymer ?
#
loop_
_entity_poly.entity_id
_entity_poly.type
_entity_poly.pdbx_seq_one_letter_code
_entity_poly.pdbx_strand_id
1 'polypeptide(L)'
;VSRYDYGWVTNPIVMVLFAIAIWGFVRPLLREVKMAGGVSGMLSGYSRTANINMNTLFYGLAFVLIGVMLTQTVLWKFDARLVPQAIGGFSFVLLILGFINHTFKSASSGGGGDDAKSKAVATLKLDLSVDTQSEELKITIQRALIFLGWIIGFLVGVALIGMLPTILLFVAAYMWVEGRESIKLILSVSLGITIFSYILFDQTLSLPWPRSLLGNLYPLLRDTIPSM
;
A
#
# COMPACT_ATOMS: atom_id res chain seq x y z
N VAL A 1 -32.84 -0.31 8.35
CA VAL A 1 -32.19 -1.47 8.99
C VAL A 1 -30.68 -1.28 8.90
N SER A 2 -30.00 -1.00 10.01
CA SER A 2 -28.53 -0.89 10.01
C SER A 2 -27.95 -2.26 9.68
N ARG A 3 -27.16 -2.38 8.61
CA ARG A 3 -26.48 -3.63 8.22
C ARG A 3 -25.30 -3.98 9.15
N TYR A 4 -24.88 -3.03 10.00
CA TYR A 4 -23.80 -3.21 10.98
C TYR A 4 -24.35 -2.82 12.36
N ASP A 5 -24.77 -3.83 13.12
CA ASP A 5 -25.07 -3.67 14.54
C ASP A 5 -23.74 -3.66 15.33
N TYR A 6 -23.69 -3.02 16.50
CA TYR A 6 -22.46 -2.90 17.31
C TYR A 6 -22.06 -4.22 18.00
N GLY A 7 -22.87 -5.28 17.86
CA GLY A 7 -22.63 -6.59 18.47
C GLY A 7 -21.28 -7.23 18.09
N TRP A 8 -20.68 -6.83 16.96
CA TRP A 8 -19.36 -7.34 16.59
C TRP A 8 -18.23 -6.82 17.51
N VAL A 9 -18.38 -5.61 18.05
CA VAL A 9 -17.38 -4.99 18.96
C VAL A 9 -17.37 -5.69 20.31
N THR A 10 -18.54 -6.15 20.76
CA THR A 10 -18.69 -6.89 22.03
C THR A 10 -18.23 -8.34 21.95
N ASN A 11 -17.82 -8.84 20.79
CA ASN A 11 -17.25 -10.18 20.69
C ASN A 11 -15.94 -10.25 21.50
N PRO A 12 -15.77 -11.24 22.38
CA PRO A 12 -14.60 -11.33 23.26
C PRO A 12 -13.28 -11.40 22.50
N ILE A 13 -13.27 -12.08 21.34
CA ILE A 13 -12.08 -12.13 20.46
C ILE A 13 -11.70 -10.73 19.94
N VAL A 14 -12.69 -9.93 19.52
CA VAL A 14 -12.46 -8.58 19.01
C VAL A 14 -11.95 -7.66 20.12
N MET A 15 -12.53 -7.77 21.32
CA MET A 15 -12.06 -7.01 22.48
C MET A 15 -10.60 -7.34 22.84
N VAL A 16 -10.21 -8.61 22.80
CA VAL A 16 -8.82 -9.03 23.04
C VAL A 16 -7.89 -8.48 21.96
N LEU A 17 -8.26 -8.57 20.68
CA LEU A 17 -7.46 -8.02 19.58
C LEU A 17 -7.30 -6.49 19.71
N PHE A 18 -8.35 -5.76 20.06
CA PHE A 18 -8.26 -4.34 20.34
C PHE A 18 -7.40 -4.02 21.55
N ALA A 19 -7.48 -4.80 22.63
CA ALA A 19 -6.62 -4.63 23.78
C ALA A 19 -5.13 -4.82 23.40
N ILE A 20 -4.81 -5.85 22.62
CA ILE A 20 -3.43 -6.10 22.14
C ILE A 20 -2.96 -4.97 21.22
N ALA A 21 -3.79 -4.51 20.28
CA ALA A 21 -3.46 -3.43 19.37
C ALA A 21 -3.21 -2.10 20.12
N ILE A 22 -4.12 -1.75 21.04
CA ILE A 22 -3.97 -0.57 21.91
C ILE A 22 -2.70 -0.70 22.75
N TRP A 23 -2.44 -1.86 23.35
CA TRP A 23 -1.24 -2.09 24.14
C TRP A 23 0.05 -1.95 23.32
N GLY A 24 0.08 -2.52 22.12
CA GLY A 24 1.20 -2.43 21.19
C GLY A 24 1.53 -1.01 20.77
N PHE A 25 0.52 -0.14 20.66
CA PHE A 25 0.69 1.26 20.26
C PHE A 25 0.92 2.23 21.44
N VAL A 26 0.17 2.09 22.53
CA VAL A 26 0.24 3.00 23.68
C VAL A 26 1.57 2.85 24.42
N ARG A 27 2.10 1.62 24.53
CA ARG A 27 3.36 1.38 25.24
C ARG A 27 4.56 2.13 24.64
N PRO A 28 4.83 2.08 23.32
CA PRO A 28 5.91 2.88 22.72
C PRO A 28 5.61 4.38 22.81
N LEU A 29 4.36 4.82 22.60
CA LEU A 29 3.99 6.24 22.69
C LEU A 29 4.28 6.82 24.08
N LEU A 30 3.88 6.13 25.15
CA LEU A 30 4.14 6.57 26.52
C LEU A 30 5.64 6.60 26.85
N ARG A 31 6.42 5.67 26.29
CA ARG A 31 7.89 5.68 26.45
C ARG A 31 8.51 6.90 25.78
N GLU A 32 8.08 7.23 24.57
CA GLU A 32 8.56 8.42 23.85
C GLU A 32 8.17 9.71 24.58
N VAL A 33 6.91 9.83 25.03
CA VAL A 33 6.45 11.00 25.80
C VAL A 33 7.26 11.16 27.09
N LYS A 34 7.56 10.06 27.79
CA LYS A 34 8.39 10.10 29.00
C LYS A 34 9.83 10.51 28.70
N MET A 35 10.42 10.01 27.61
CA MET A 35 11.77 10.38 27.18
C MET A 35 11.87 11.84 26.72
N ALA A 36 10.80 12.38 26.14
CA ALA A 36 10.71 13.79 25.71
C ALA A 36 10.46 14.79 26.86
N GLY A 37 10.44 14.35 28.13
CA GLY A 37 10.14 15.22 29.27
C GLY A 37 8.65 15.53 29.46
N GLY A 38 7.77 14.65 28.97
CA GLY A 38 6.32 14.81 28.98
C GLY A 38 5.77 15.53 27.75
N VAL A 39 4.45 15.71 27.69
CA VAL A 39 3.76 16.35 26.56
C VAL A 39 4.25 17.79 26.36
N SER A 40 4.60 18.49 27.46
CA SER A 40 5.14 19.85 27.42
C SER A 40 6.55 19.92 26.82
N GLY A 41 7.44 18.96 27.15
CA GLY A 41 8.78 18.89 26.55
C GLY A 41 8.77 18.49 25.06
N MET A 42 7.73 17.76 24.63
CA MET A 42 7.54 17.45 23.21
C MET A 42 7.07 18.67 22.39
N LEU A 43 6.37 19.61 23.02
CA LEU A 43 5.81 20.83 22.41
C LEU A 43 6.73 22.06 22.54
N SER A 44 7.76 22.03 23.38
CA SER A 44 8.68 23.15 23.56
C SER A 44 9.73 23.31 22.45
N GLY A 45 9.90 22.31 21.58
CA GLY A 45 10.86 22.29 20.48
C GLY A 45 10.39 22.93 19.16
N TYR A 46 9.19 23.52 19.12
CA TYR A 46 8.67 24.16 17.91
C TYR A 46 9.27 25.56 17.75
N SER A 47 10.01 25.78 16.66
CA SER A 47 10.50 27.09 16.24
C SER A 47 9.49 27.81 15.36
N ARG A 48 9.55 29.14 15.38
CA ARG A 48 8.77 30.02 14.51
C ARG A 48 9.29 30.05 13.06
N THR A 49 10.51 29.58 12.82
CA THR A 49 11.14 29.55 11.48
C THR A 49 10.81 28.25 10.75
N ALA A 50 10.17 28.35 9.59
CA ALA A 50 9.88 27.21 8.73
C ALA A 50 11.15 26.73 8.02
N ASN A 51 11.55 25.47 8.23
CA ASN A 51 12.63 24.84 7.49
C ASN A 51 12.08 24.27 6.17
N ILE A 52 12.13 25.08 5.11
CA ILE A 52 11.69 24.68 3.77
C ILE A 52 12.84 23.94 3.07
N ASN A 53 12.74 22.61 3.02
CA ASN A 53 13.66 21.72 2.30
C ASN A 53 12.90 20.94 1.21
N MET A 54 13.61 20.23 0.33
CA MET A 54 13.00 19.35 -0.69
C MET A 54 12.06 18.30 -0.06
N ASN A 55 12.37 17.83 1.15
CA ASN A 55 11.49 16.95 1.92
C ASN A 55 10.16 17.61 2.28
N THR A 56 10.16 18.91 2.60
CA THR A 56 8.93 19.68 2.88
C THR A 56 8.03 19.74 1.66
N LEU A 57 8.61 19.87 0.45
CA LEU A 57 7.87 19.81 -0.81
C LEU A 57 7.23 18.42 -1.00
N PHE A 58 7.97 17.34 -0.71
CA PHE A 58 7.44 15.98 -0.78
C PHE A 58 6.26 15.77 0.18
N TYR A 59 6.38 16.22 1.43
CA TYR A 59 5.26 16.17 2.38
C TYR A 59 4.06 17.01 1.93
N GLY A 60 4.29 18.20 1.37
CA GLY A 60 3.24 19.04 0.81
C GLY A 60 2.53 18.39 -0.38
N LEU A 61 3.29 17.76 -1.28
CA LEU A 61 2.74 17.00 -2.40
C LEU A 61 1.91 15.81 -1.91
N ALA A 62 2.43 15.03 -0.97
CA ALA A 62 1.73 13.89 -0.39
C ALA A 62 0.45 14.33 0.35
N PHE A 63 0.49 15.47 1.05
CA PHE A 63 -0.69 16.08 1.68
C PHE A 63 -1.77 16.39 0.64
N VAL A 64 -1.42 17.09 -0.44
CA VAL A 64 -2.38 17.44 -1.50
C VAL A 64 -2.92 16.17 -2.17
N LEU A 65 -2.05 15.22 -2.54
CA LEU A 65 -2.43 14.00 -3.22
C LEU A 65 -3.39 13.15 -2.38
N ILE A 66 -3.05 12.88 -1.12
CA ILE A 66 -3.94 12.12 -0.21
C ILE A 66 -5.23 12.88 0.03
N GLY A 67 -5.19 14.21 0.19
CA GLY A 67 -6.37 15.05 0.33
C GLY A 67 -7.32 14.91 -0.87
N VAL A 68 -6.80 14.97 -2.10
CA VAL A 68 -7.56 14.77 -3.33
C VAL A 68 -8.12 13.35 -3.42
N MET A 69 -7.34 12.34 -3.07
CA MET A 69 -7.83 10.95 -3.08
C MET A 69 -8.97 10.76 -2.07
N LEU A 70 -8.85 11.35 -0.87
CA LEU A 70 -9.89 11.30 0.14
C LEU A 70 -11.17 11.99 -0.33
N THR A 71 -11.09 13.14 -1.00
CA THR A 71 -12.28 13.80 -1.54
C THR A 71 -12.93 12.99 -2.66
N GLN A 72 -12.15 12.35 -3.53
CA GLN A 72 -12.69 11.45 -4.56
C GLN A 72 -13.42 10.24 -3.97
N THR A 73 -12.94 9.70 -2.85
CA THR A 73 -13.59 8.55 -2.19
C THR A 73 -14.95 8.89 -1.56
N VAL A 74 -15.26 10.17 -1.33
CA VAL A 74 -16.57 10.60 -0.79
C VAL A 74 -17.71 10.24 -1.74
N LEU A 75 -17.45 10.25 -3.06
CA LEU A 75 -18.42 9.94 -4.11
C LEU A 75 -18.68 8.43 -4.24
N TRP A 76 -17.88 7.58 -3.61
CA TRP A 76 -18.04 6.13 -3.72
C TRP A 76 -19.21 5.64 -2.88
N LYS A 77 -19.76 4.47 -3.25
CA LYS A 77 -20.78 3.78 -2.46
C LYS A 77 -20.28 3.55 -1.02
N PHE A 78 -21.20 3.57 -0.05
CA PHE A 78 -20.86 3.49 1.38
C PHE A 78 -19.91 2.33 1.73
N ASP A 79 -20.17 1.14 1.20
CA ASP A 79 -19.35 -0.05 1.45
C ASP A 79 -17.94 0.07 0.84
N ALA A 80 -17.81 0.76 -0.29
CA ALA A 80 -16.53 0.94 -0.98
C ALA A 80 -15.69 2.09 -0.40
N ARG A 81 -16.31 3.06 0.29
CA ARG A 81 -15.59 4.21 0.89
C ARG A 81 -15.11 3.98 2.32
N LEU A 82 -15.71 3.05 3.07
CA LEU A 82 -15.41 2.83 4.49
C LEU A 82 -13.92 2.60 4.75
N VAL A 83 -13.31 1.66 4.03
CA VAL A 83 -11.90 1.28 4.22
C VAL A 83 -10.95 2.40 3.77
N PRO A 84 -11.08 2.96 2.54
CA PRO A 84 -10.24 4.07 2.10
C PRO A 84 -10.36 5.32 3.00
N GLN A 85 -11.55 5.65 3.47
CA GLN A 85 -11.75 6.82 4.33
C GLN A 85 -11.17 6.64 5.73
N ALA A 86 -11.32 5.45 6.34
CA ALA A 86 -10.77 5.18 7.67
C ALA A 86 -9.23 5.22 7.65
N ILE A 87 -8.62 4.46 6.74
CA ILE A 87 -7.16 4.36 6.64
C ILE A 87 -6.55 5.65 6.10
N GLY A 88 -7.15 6.21 5.04
CA GLY A 88 -6.68 7.45 4.43
C GLY A 88 -6.84 8.63 5.39
N GLY A 89 -7.96 8.71 6.12
CA GLY A 89 -8.18 9.76 7.13
C GLY A 89 -7.17 9.69 8.27
N PHE A 90 -6.93 8.49 8.82
CA PHE A 90 -5.91 8.29 9.85
C PHE A 90 -4.51 8.67 9.34
N SER A 91 -4.14 8.21 8.14
CA SER A 91 -2.86 8.53 7.50
C SER A 91 -2.72 10.03 7.23
N PHE A 92 -3.80 10.70 6.85
CA PHE A 92 -3.82 12.14 6.58
C PHE A 92 -3.57 12.95 7.86
N VAL A 93 -4.16 12.55 9.00
CA VAL A 93 -3.86 13.17 10.29
C VAL A 93 -2.39 12.99 10.67
N LEU A 94 -1.85 11.78 10.53
CA LEU A 94 -0.43 11.53 10.80
C LEU A 94 0.50 12.32 9.87
N LEU A 95 0.10 12.49 8.60
CA LEU A 95 0.85 13.27 7.63
C LEU A 95 0.86 14.75 7.98
N ILE A 96 -0.28 15.31 8.42
CA ILE A 96 -0.34 16.69 8.94
C ILE A 96 0.61 16.85 10.13
N LEU A 97 0.54 15.94 11.11
CA LEU A 97 1.42 15.98 12.27
C LEU A 97 2.89 15.86 11.88
N GLY A 98 3.21 14.97 10.92
CA GLY A 98 4.55 14.81 10.37
C GLY A 98 5.05 16.06 9.64
N PHE A 99 4.21 16.68 8.82
CA PHE A 99 4.52 17.92 8.10
C PHE A 99 4.76 19.08 9.06
N ILE A 100 3.90 19.26 10.06
CA ILE A 100 4.06 20.31 11.08
C ILE A 100 5.36 20.07 11.86
N ASN A 101 5.60 18.84 12.30
CA ASN A 101 6.81 18.50 13.04
C ASN A 101 8.09 18.67 12.20
N HIS A 102 8.07 18.32 10.91
CA HIS A 102 9.23 18.52 10.03
C HIS A 102 9.47 20.00 9.72
N THR A 103 8.40 20.75 9.45
CA THR A 103 8.51 22.14 8.99
C THR A 103 8.83 23.11 10.12
N PHE A 104 8.26 22.88 11.32
CA PHE A 104 8.30 23.83 12.43
C PHE A 104 9.12 23.39 13.63
N LYS A 105 9.64 22.15 13.69
CA LYS A 105 10.54 21.78 14.79
C LYS A 105 11.92 22.40 14.56
N SER A 106 12.43 23.09 15.57
CA SER A 106 13.77 23.68 15.53
C SER A 106 14.82 22.57 15.41
N ALA A 107 15.88 22.78 14.63
CA ALA A 107 17.07 21.93 14.64
C ALA A 107 17.91 22.15 15.93
N SER A 108 17.25 22.26 17.09
CA SER A 108 17.93 22.46 18.37
C SER A 108 18.59 21.16 18.79
N SER A 109 19.93 21.19 18.79
CA SER A 109 20.88 20.23 19.37
C SER A 109 20.33 19.49 20.59
N GLY A 110 19.76 18.31 20.37
CA GLY A 110 19.20 17.46 21.41
C GLY A 110 18.88 16.09 20.83
N GLY A 111 19.91 15.25 20.72
CA GLY A 111 19.84 13.90 20.19
C GLY A 111 18.75 13.08 20.89
N GLY A 112 18.01 12.31 20.10
CA GLY A 112 17.08 11.30 20.60
C GLY A 112 15.78 11.18 19.81
N GLY A 113 15.32 12.24 19.13
CA GLY A 113 14.03 12.22 18.41
C GLY A 113 14.11 11.56 17.02
N ASP A 114 15.12 11.95 16.24
CA ASP A 114 15.36 11.33 14.93
C ASP A 114 15.96 9.92 15.08
N ASP A 115 16.72 9.66 16.14
CA ASP A 115 17.22 8.32 16.45
C ASP A 115 16.12 7.37 16.96
N ALA A 116 15.08 7.86 17.65
CA ALA A 116 13.97 7.01 18.10
C ALA A 116 13.00 6.67 16.95
N LYS A 117 12.67 7.65 16.09
CA LYS A 117 11.93 7.38 14.84
C LYS A 117 12.76 6.54 13.87
N SER A 118 14.05 6.84 13.73
CA SER A 118 15.00 6.04 12.95
C SER A 118 15.10 4.63 13.52
N LYS A 119 15.19 4.42 14.84
CA LYS A 119 15.26 3.07 15.44
C LYS A 119 13.94 2.33 15.40
N ALA A 120 12.79 2.97 15.59
CA ALA A 120 11.50 2.30 15.48
C ALA A 120 11.19 1.93 14.02
N VAL A 121 11.53 2.81 13.07
CA VAL A 121 11.46 2.54 11.63
C VAL A 121 12.58 1.60 11.19
N ALA A 122 13.75 1.56 11.82
CA ALA A 122 14.85 0.62 11.53
C ALA A 122 14.62 -0.77 12.10
N THR A 123 13.92 -0.86 13.24
CA THR A 123 13.45 -2.14 13.79
C THR A 123 12.28 -2.69 12.97
N LEU A 124 11.54 -1.84 12.24
CA LEU A 124 10.57 -2.24 11.21
C LEU A 124 11.21 -2.39 9.81
N LYS A 125 12.33 -1.72 9.52
CA LYS A 125 13.19 -1.85 8.34
C LYS A 125 14.36 -2.79 8.65
N LEU A 126 14.05 -3.96 9.22
CA LEU A 126 15.05 -4.94 9.64
C LEU A 126 15.61 -5.77 8.47
N ASP A 127 15.57 -5.26 7.23
CA ASP A 127 16.32 -5.84 6.10
C ASP A 127 16.47 -4.90 4.87
N LEU A 128 16.75 -3.61 5.09
CA LEU A 128 17.13 -2.71 3.98
C LEU A 128 18.41 -1.93 4.31
N SER A 129 19.41 -2.62 4.86
CA SER A 129 20.79 -2.13 4.84
C SER A 129 21.40 -2.51 3.50
N VAL A 130 21.21 -1.67 2.48
CA VAL A 130 22.11 -1.67 1.33
C VAL A 130 22.94 -0.40 1.45
N ASP A 131 24.20 -0.63 1.79
CA ASP A 131 25.25 0.35 1.95
C ASP A 131 26.19 0.23 0.74
N THR A 132 25.89 0.87 -0.40
CA THR A 132 26.91 1.31 -1.39
C THR A 132 26.39 2.39 -2.35
N GLN A 133 26.59 3.65 -1.96
CA GLN A 133 25.87 4.86 -2.39
C GLN A 133 26.07 5.38 -3.84
N SER A 134 26.65 4.63 -4.79
CA SER A 134 26.78 5.15 -6.18
C SER A 134 26.66 4.12 -7.30
N GLU A 135 27.11 2.87 -7.12
CA GLU A 135 26.85 1.80 -8.11
C GLU A 135 25.44 1.19 -7.98
N GLU A 136 24.80 1.37 -6.84
CA GLU A 136 23.49 0.81 -6.51
C GLU A 136 22.32 1.51 -7.21
N LEU A 137 22.42 2.83 -7.49
CA LEU A 137 21.32 3.57 -8.13
C LEU A 137 20.98 2.98 -9.49
N LYS A 138 21.98 2.57 -10.28
CA LYS A 138 21.75 1.97 -11.59
C LYS A 138 21.06 0.61 -11.49
N ILE A 139 21.46 -0.22 -10.52
CA ILE A 139 20.87 -1.54 -10.29
C ILE A 139 19.45 -1.41 -9.74
N THR A 140 19.22 -0.49 -8.79
CA THR A 140 17.91 -0.20 -8.21
C THR A 140 16.96 0.36 -9.26
N ILE A 141 17.41 1.32 -10.08
CA ILE A 141 16.62 1.84 -11.20
C ILE A 141 16.34 0.73 -12.22
N GLN A 142 17.33 -0.10 -12.56
CA GLN A 142 17.15 -1.21 -13.50
C GLN A 142 16.11 -2.21 -12.99
N ARG A 143 16.18 -2.64 -11.72
CA ARG A 143 15.17 -3.52 -11.11
C ARG A 143 13.79 -2.87 -11.06
N ALA A 144 13.73 -1.58 -10.71
CA ALA A 144 12.47 -0.83 -10.73
C ALA A 144 11.88 -0.72 -12.14
N LEU A 145 12.70 -0.55 -13.17
CA LEU A 145 12.27 -0.51 -14.57
C LEU A 145 11.81 -1.88 -15.07
N ILE A 146 12.50 -2.97 -14.70
CA ILE A 146 12.05 -4.33 -15.04
C ILE A 146 10.69 -4.60 -14.39
N PHE A 147 10.53 -4.27 -13.11
CA PHE A 147 9.26 -4.41 -12.40
C PHE A 147 8.14 -3.54 -13.00
N LEU A 148 8.44 -2.27 -13.30
CA LEU A 148 7.51 -1.37 -13.96
C LEU A 148 7.12 -1.89 -15.35
N GLY A 149 8.08 -2.44 -16.10
CA GLY A 149 7.86 -3.08 -17.39
C GLY A 149 6.89 -4.25 -17.29
N TRP A 150 7.03 -5.09 -16.26
CA TRP A 150 6.06 -6.16 -16.00
C TRP A 150 4.67 -5.63 -15.66
N ILE A 151 4.54 -4.59 -14.83
CA ILE A 151 3.23 -3.97 -14.54
C ILE A 151 2.58 -3.46 -15.83
N ILE A 152 3.34 -2.72 -16.65
CA ILE A 152 2.84 -2.20 -17.92
C ILE A 152 2.46 -3.36 -18.85
N GLY A 153 3.30 -4.39 -18.96
CA GLY A 153 3.03 -5.58 -19.76
C GLY A 153 1.77 -6.31 -19.31
N PHE A 154 1.53 -6.43 -18.01
CA PHE A 154 0.30 -6.99 -17.46
C PHE A 154 -0.91 -6.14 -17.84
N LEU A 155 -0.85 -4.82 -17.65
CA LEU A 155 -1.96 -3.91 -18.01
C LEU A 155 -2.28 -3.96 -19.50
N VAL A 156 -1.27 -3.97 -20.36
CA VAL A 156 -1.42 -4.11 -21.81
C VAL A 156 -2.02 -5.48 -22.16
N GLY A 157 -1.55 -6.55 -21.52
CA GLY A 157 -2.11 -7.88 -21.69
C GLY A 157 -3.60 -7.90 -21.36
N VAL A 158 -4.00 -7.41 -20.19
CA VAL A 158 -5.41 -7.36 -19.78
C VAL A 158 -6.24 -6.59 -20.81
N ALA A 159 -5.74 -5.45 -21.28
CA ALA A 159 -6.43 -4.64 -22.28
C ALA A 159 -6.56 -5.34 -23.66
N LEU A 160 -5.55 -6.11 -24.07
CA LEU A 160 -5.54 -6.76 -25.39
C LEU A 160 -6.30 -8.08 -25.43
N ILE A 161 -6.02 -8.97 -24.48
CA ILE A 161 -6.46 -10.37 -24.53
C ILE A 161 -7.41 -10.76 -23.39
N GLY A 162 -7.70 -9.85 -22.46
CA GLY A 162 -8.59 -10.12 -21.32
C GLY A 162 -7.85 -10.62 -20.09
N MET A 163 -8.55 -10.64 -18.95
CA MET A 163 -7.89 -10.79 -17.65
C MET A 163 -7.40 -12.22 -17.38
N LEU A 164 -8.21 -13.26 -17.61
CA LEU A 164 -7.82 -14.65 -17.33
C LEU A 164 -6.66 -15.13 -18.23
N PRO A 165 -6.69 -14.91 -19.55
CA PRO A 165 -5.56 -15.28 -20.42
C PRO A 165 -4.28 -14.52 -20.06
N THR A 166 -4.41 -13.26 -19.64
CA THR A 166 -3.25 -12.47 -19.19
C THR A 166 -2.66 -13.04 -17.91
N ILE A 167 -3.46 -13.43 -16.92
CA ILE A 167 -2.95 -14.06 -15.69
C ILE A 167 -2.15 -15.31 -16.03
N LEU A 168 -2.70 -16.18 -16.89
CA LEU A 168 -2.04 -17.41 -17.32
C LEU A 168 -0.67 -17.12 -17.97
N LEU A 169 -0.65 -16.25 -18.98
CA LEU A 169 0.56 -15.91 -19.72
C LEU A 169 1.56 -15.13 -18.88
N PHE A 170 1.09 -14.20 -18.05
CA PHE A 170 1.94 -13.35 -17.24
C PHE A 170 2.63 -14.16 -16.15
N VAL A 171 1.91 -15.00 -15.43
CA VAL A 171 2.51 -15.89 -14.41
C VAL A 171 3.49 -16.84 -15.08
N ALA A 172 3.12 -17.43 -16.23
CA ALA A 172 4.02 -18.30 -16.95
C ALA A 172 5.30 -17.59 -17.42
N ALA A 173 5.16 -16.40 -18.02
CA ALA A 173 6.28 -15.61 -18.51
C ALA A 173 7.17 -15.11 -17.37
N TYR A 174 6.59 -14.68 -16.25
CA TYR A 174 7.33 -14.21 -15.09
C TYR A 174 8.16 -15.33 -14.47
N MET A 175 7.57 -16.52 -14.26
CA MET A 175 8.30 -17.68 -13.72
C MET A 175 9.35 -18.22 -14.69
N TRP A 176 9.12 -18.08 -16.00
CA TRP A 176 10.08 -18.49 -17.02
C TRP A 176 11.29 -17.55 -17.11
N VAL A 177 11.05 -16.24 -17.16
CA VAL A 177 12.11 -15.23 -17.36
C VAL A 177 12.88 -14.95 -16.07
N GLU A 178 12.18 -14.75 -14.95
CA GLU A 178 12.82 -14.36 -13.68
C GLU A 178 13.17 -15.58 -12.82
N GLY A 179 12.29 -16.58 -12.80
CA GLY A 179 12.45 -17.78 -11.97
C GLY A 179 13.29 -18.89 -12.59
N ARG A 180 13.42 -18.94 -13.93
CA ARG A 180 14.02 -20.05 -14.70
C ARG A 180 13.49 -21.43 -14.25
N GLU A 181 12.22 -21.49 -13.89
CA GLU A 181 11.61 -22.65 -13.27
C GLU A 181 11.35 -23.78 -14.27
N SER A 182 11.19 -25.00 -13.76
CA SER A 182 10.84 -26.14 -14.60
C SER A 182 9.46 -25.94 -15.24
N ILE A 183 9.33 -26.25 -16.53
CA ILE A 183 8.09 -26.06 -17.31
C ILE A 183 6.87 -26.73 -16.66
N LYS A 184 7.08 -27.85 -15.94
CA LYS A 184 6.02 -28.55 -15.20
C LYS A 184 5.46 -27.70 -14.04
N LEU A 185 6.33 -27.02 -13.30
CA LEU A 185 5.92 -26.15 -12.20
C LEU A 185 5.22 -24.91 -12.75
N ILE A 186 5.78 -24.29 -13.80
CA ILE A 186 5.20 -23.13 -14.49
C ILE A 186 3.76 -23.44 -14.92
N LEU A 187 3.55 -24.57 -15.60
CA LEU A 187 2.25 -24.95 -16.13
C LEU A 187 1.25 -25.31 -15.01
N SER A 188 1.71 -26.00 -13.96
CA SER A 188 0.88 -26.34 -12.80
C SER A 188 0.40 -25.09 -12.04
N VAL A 189 1.31 -24.17 -11.71
CA VAL A 189 1.01 -22.96 -10.94
C VAL A 189 0.18 -21.97 -11.76
N SER A 190 0.56 -21.73 -13.02
CA SER A 190 -0.17 -20.80 -13.89
C SER A 190 -1.60 -21.28 -14.18
N LEU A 191 -1.82 -22.57 -14.43
CA LEU A 191 -3.16 -23.13 -14.56
C LEU A 191 -3.93 -23.07 -13.24
N GLY A 192 -3.31 -23.48 -12.13
CA GLY A 192 -3.94 -23.49 -10.81
C GLY A 192 -4.44 -22.11 -10.40
N ILE A 193 -3.62 -21.08 -10.57
CA ILE A 193 -4.01 -19.70 -10.21
C ILE A 193 -5.05 -19.12 -11.16
N THR A 194 -5.02 -19.51 -12.43
CA THR A 194 -6.03 -19.08 -13.43
C THR A 194 -7.39 -19.70 -13.12
N ILE A 195 -7.44 -21.00 -12.84
CA ILE A 195 -8.67 -21.71 -12.46
C ILE A 195 -9.21 -21.16 -11.13
N PHE A 196 -8.35 -20.96 -10.14
CA PHE A 196 -8.76 -20.35 -8.86
C PHE A 196 -9.32 -18.94 -9.07
N SER A 197 -8.67 -18.12 -9.89
CA SER A 197 -9.15 -16.77 -10.22
C SER A 197 -10.50 -16.81 -10.90
N TYR A 198 -10.73 -17.76 -11.82
CA TYR A 198 -12.02 -17.96 -12.45
C TYR A 198 -13.11 -18.26 -11.40
N ILE A 199 -12.89 -19.23 -10.51
CA ILE A 199 -13.87 -19.59 -9.47
C ILE A 199 -14.15 -18.42 -8.52
N LEU A 200 -13.10 -17.72 -8.09
CA LEU A 200 -13.23 -16.60 -7.15
C LEU A 200 -14.01 -15.44 -7.78
N PHE A 201 -13.62 -14.99 -8.97
CA PHE A 201 -14.16 -13.76 -9.55
C PHE A 201 -15.47 -13.97 -10.32
N ASP A 202 -15.58 -15.08 -11.04
CA ASP A 202 -16.76 -15.37 -11.86
C ASP A 202 -17.87 -16.02 -11.02
N GLN A 203 -17.52 -17.08 -10.27
CA GLN A 203 -18.50 -17.87 -9.54
C GLN A 203 -18.84 -17.31 -8.15
N THR A 204 -17.84 -16.80 -7.42
CA THR A 204 -18.06 -16.33 -6.03
C THR A 204 -18.45 -14.86 -5.98
N LEU A 205 -17.78 -14.00 -6.76
CA LEU A 205 -17.96 -12.56 -6.73
C LEU A 205 -18.84 -12.01 -7.86
N SER A 206 -19.07 -12.78 -8.93
CA SER A 206 -19.84 -12.40 -10.12
C SER A 206 -19.56 -10.98 -10.61
N LEU A 207 -18.28 -10.59 -10.61
CA LEU A 207 -17.86 -9.26 -11.01
C LEU A 207 -17.87 -9.15 -12.55
N PRO A 208 -18.45 -8.08 -13.13
CA PRO A 208 -18.42 -7.89 -14.57
C PRO A 208 -16.98 -7.62 -15.02
N TRP A 209 -16.45 -8.51 -15.86
CA TRP A 209 -15.08 -8.40 -16.36
C TRP A 209 -14.90 -7.20 -17.31
N PRO A 210 -13.73 -6.54 -17.30
CA PRO A 210 -13.42 -5.47 -18.25
C PRO A 210 -13.29 -6.04 -19.66
N ARG A 211 -13.80 -5.31 -20.65
CA ARG A 211 -13.75 -5.73 -22.05
C ARG A 211 -12.34 -5.65 -22.61
N SER A 212 -11.92 -6.69 -23.32
CA SER A 212 -10.64 -6.72 -24.04
C SER A 212 -10.79 -6.35 -25.51
N LEU A 213 -9.69 -5.93 -26.13
CA LEU A 213 -9.68 -5.57 -27.55
C LEU A 213 -9.92 -6.80 -28.45
N LEU A 214 -9.39 -7.97 -28.10
CA LEU A 214 -9.67 -9.23 -28.81
C LEU A 214 -11.11 -9.71 -28.63
N GLY A 215 -11.71 -9.58 -27.45
CA GLY A 215 -13.12 -9.91 -27.23
C GLY A 215 -14.08 -9.01 -28.01
N ASN A 216 -13.66 -7.77 -28.30
CA ASN A 216 -14.43 -6.87 -29.17
C ASN A 216 -14.27 -7.21 -30.67
N LEU A 217 -13.11 -7.72 -31.10
CA LEU A 217 -12.84 -8.08 -32.49
C LEU A 217 -13.43 -9.45 -32.89
N TYR A 218 -13.48 -10.41 -31.96
CA TYR A 218 -14.00 -11.76 -32.19
C TYR A 218 -15.13 -12.11 -31.22
N PRO A 219 -16.40 -11.89 -31.60
CA PRO A 219 -17.56 -12.15 -30.74
C PRO A 219 -17.69 -13.61 -30.25
N LEU A 220 -17.17 -14.57 -31.03
CA LEU A 220 -17.17 -16.00 -30.68
C LEU A 220 -16.25 -16.33 -29.49
N LEU A 221 -15.16 -15.58 -29.32
CA LEU A 221 -14.23 -15.72 -28.19
C LEU A 221 -14.79 -15.07 -26.91
N ARG A 222 -15.61 -14.02 -27.09
CA ARG A 222 -16.35 -13.36 -26.02
C ARG A 222 -17.44 -14.24 -25.42
N ASP A 223 -18.14 -15.02 -26.24
CA ASP A 223 -19.21 -15.91 -25.76
C ASP A 223 -18.66 -17.16 -25.05
N THR A 224 -17.38 -17.51 -25.27
CA THR A 224 -16.74 -18.71 -24.70
C THR A 224 -15.85 -18.42 -23.50
N ILE A 225 -15.28 -17.23 -23.38
CA ILE A 225 -14.41 -16.84 -22.26
C ILE A 225 -15.00 -15.60 -21.57
N PRO A 226 -15.51 -15.72 -20.32
CA PRO A 226 -16.20 -14.63 -19.63
C PRO A 226 -15.39 -13.34 -19.42
N SER A 227 -14.06 -13.43 -19.49
CA SER A 227 -13.13 -12.33 -19.25
C SER A 227 -12.59 -11.63 -20.51
N MET A 228 -13.11 -11.98 -21.71
CA MET A 228 -12.71 -11.37 -22.99
C MET A 228 -13.70 -10.31 -23.48
#